data_AF-A0AAU7QQ20-F1
#
_entry.id   AF-A0AAU7QQ20-F1
#
_cell.length_a   1.000
_cell.length_b   1.000
_cell.length_c   1.000
_cell.angle_alpha   90.00
_cell.angle_beta   90.00
_cell.angle_gamma   90.00
#
_symmetry.space_group_name_H-M   'P 1'
#
loop_
_entity.id
_entity.type
_entity.pdbx_description
1 polymer ?
#
loop_
_entity_poly.entity_id
_entity_poly.type
_entity_poly.pdbx_seq_one_letter_code
_entity_poly.pdbx_strand_id
1 'polypeptide(L)'
;MPTPLIPPTPSRLLAEQALSRAAGAPLLSGNAVQLLIDAAAHYEAWLAAIRGAQHRVLLENYIVRDDEVGRAFRDALVERARSGVFIAVVTDWVGCLGQSRRSFWAPLHAAGGEVRVFNPPRLGQPLGWISRDHRKLLVVDGVQGFLSGVCISAKWLGDERRNVPPWRDTGVALQGPAVAELEAAFAQSWGETGAALRPLPAAPVPVPESPVGEVSLRVIATQPSTAGTYRLDQLIASMARKTLWLTDAYFVGVAPYVQALIAAARDGVDVRLLVPGSSDIPAVAGMSRSGYRPLLKAGIRVFEWNGSMLHAKTAVADGQWARVGSSNLNIASWLGNHEIDVAVEDDGFAGQLAAQYEKDLGNATEIVLASRRRRNGQGSSEQVRSSEARPPRVRHAGGSSGRAAAGALRIANSVGAALTNRRVLGDTSSSPLMIGAGVLLALAVVAFLWPAWIGWPFGVIAAWFALNLGIRSWRVRKRRWRELRDAGDDD
;
A
#
# COMPACT_ATOMS: atom_id res chain seq x y z
N MET A 1 30.81 -6.87 6.39
CA MET A 1 29.99 -8.07 6.57
C MET A 1 30.78 -9.02 7.46
N PRO A 2 30.34 -9.33 8.69
CA PRO A 2 30.91 -10.47 9.40
C PRO A 2 30.63 -11.72 8.56
N THR A 3 31.67 -12.46 8.21
CA THR A 3 31.52 -13.74 7.51
C THR A 3 30.74 -14.68 8.43
N PRO A 4 29.62 -15.29 8.01
CA PRO A 4 28.89 -16.21 8.86
C PRO A 4 29.82 -17.38 9.25
N LEU A 5 29.80 -17.74 10.53
CA LEU A 5 30.64 -18.81 11.13
C LEU A 5 30.41 -20.18 10.48
N ILE A 6 29.31 -20.33 9.73
CA ILE A 6 29.01 -21.48 8.89
C ILE A 6 28.72 -20.96 7.47
N PRO A 7 29.46 -21.40 6.44
CA PRO A 7 29.18 -20.98 5.08
C PRO A 7 27.77 -21.45 4.67
N PRO A 8 26.95 -20.57 4.08
CA PRO A 8 25.61 -20.93 3.63
C PRO A 8 25.68 -22.08 2.63
N THR A 9 24.73 -23.02 2.73
CA THR A 9 24.62 -24.12 1.76
C THR A 9 24.40 -23.57 0.34
N PRO A 10 24.79 -24.30 -0.71
CA PRO A 10 24.53 -23.88 -2.10
C PRO A 10 23.05 -23.59 -2.37
N SER A 11 22.14 -24.34 -1.74
CA SER A 11 20.69 -24.12 -1.83
C SER A 11 20.26 -22.80 -1.19
N ARG A 12 20.85 -22.43 -0.04
CA ARG A 12 20.57 -21.16 0.64
C ARG A 12 21.08 -19.98 -0.17
N LEU A 13 22.28 -20.07 -0.74
CA LEU A 13 22.82 -19.04 -1.63
C LEU A 13 21.94 -18.80 -2.86
N LEU A 14 21.44 -19.88 -3.49
CA LEU A 14 20.52 -19.78 -4.63
C LEU A 14 19.19 -19.13 -4.22
N ALA A 15 18.64 -19.50 -3.06
CA ALA A 15 17.41 -18.92 -2.54
C ALA A 15 17.59 -17.43 -2.21
N GLU A 16 18.66 -17.06 -1.51
CA GLU A 16 18.99 -15.67 -1.17
C GLU A 16 19.18 -14.81 -2.42
N GLN A 17 19.83 -15.36 -3.46
CA GLN A 17 19.99 -14.68 -4.74
C GLN A 17 18.64 -14.49 -5.45
N ALA A 18 17.80 -15.51 -5.48
CA ALA A 18 16.47 -15.45 -6.09
C ALA A 18 15.57 -14.42 -5.36
N LEU A 19 15.53 -14.48 -4.04
CA LEU A 19 14.79 -13.55 -3.18
C LEU A 19 15.24 -12.11 -3.39
N SER A 20 16.56 -11.85 -3.39
CA SER A 20 17.08 -10.49 -3.55
C SER A 20 16.81 -9.93 -4.95
N ARG A 21 16.92 -10.75 -6.00
CA ARG A 21 16.57 -10.35 -7.37
C ARG A 21 15.07 -10.14 -7.54
N ALA A 22 14.23 -10.99 -6.93
CA ALA A 22 12.78 -10.87 -6.96
C ALA A 22 12.31 -9.59 -6.25
N ALA A 23 12.83 -9.32 -5.06
CA ALA A 23 12.54 -8.11 -4.31
C ALA A 23 13.11 -6.84 -4.98
N GLY A 24 14.25 -6.97 -5.66
CA GLY A 24 15.04 -5.81 -6.08
C GLY A 24 15.75 -5.13 -4.91
N ALA A 25 16.01 -5.88 -3.83
CA ALA A 25 16.59 -5.37 -2.58
C ALA A 25 17.55 -6.41 -1.97
N PRO A 26 18.70 -6.00 -1.41
CA PRO A 26 19.63 -6.90 -0.74
C PRO A 26 19.10 -7.34 0.63
N LEU A 27 19.57 -8.50 1.11
CA LEU A 27 19.39 -8.89 2.51
C LEU A 27 20.37 -8.11 3.39
N LEU A 28 19.82 -7.34 4.33
CA LEU A 28 20.59 -6.57 5.30
C LEU A 28 20.52 -7.28 6.65
N SER A 29 21.67 -7.67 7.19
CA SER A 29 21.79 -8.21 8.54
C SER A 29 22.12 -7.09 9.54
N GLY A 30 21.98 -7.38 10.83
CA GLY A 30 22.43 -6.47 11.89
C GLY A 30 21.37 -5.47 12.36
N ASN A 31 20.09 -5.73 12.12
CA ASN A 31 18.99 -4.83 12.43
C ASN A 31 18.28 -5.22 13.73
N ALA A 32 17.66 -4.23 14.37
CA ALA A 32 16.63 -4.45 15.38
C ALA A 32 15.27 -4.05 14.79
N VAL A 33 14.26 -4.90 15.00
CA VAL A 33 12.90 -4.71 14.48
C VAL A 33 11.91 -4.89 15.61
N GLN A 34 11.01 -3.94 15.78
CA GLN A 34 9.91 -4.02 16.74
C GLN A 34 8.57 -3.91 16.00
N LEU A 35 7.64 -4.82 16.31
CA LEU A 35 6.29 -4.79 15.78
C LEU A 35 5.47 -3.69 16.47
N LEU A 36 4.76 -2.89 15.68
CA LEU A 36 3.83 -1.86 16.16
C LEU A 36 2.41 -2.25 15.74
N ILE A 37 1.50 -2.32 16.71
CA ILE A 37 0.11 -2.74 16.53
C ILE A 37 -0.81 -1.54 16.73
N ASP A 38 -1.58 -1.24 15.69
CA ASP A 38 -2.60 -0.18 15.64
C ASP A 38 -2.04 1.23 15.81
N ALA A 39 -2.86 2.22 15.46
CA ALA A 39 -2.37 3.58 15.35
C ALA A 39 -1.91 4.20 16.66
N ALA A 40 -2.46 3.79 17.81
CA ALA A 40 -2.03 4.32 19.10
C ALA A 40 -0.53 4.07 19.36
N ALA A 41 -0.08 2.81 19.19
CA ALA A 41 1.33 2.46 19.36
C ALA A 41 2.24 3.16 18.33
N HIS A 42 1.77 3.30 17.10
CA HIS A 42 2.51 4.04 16.06
C HIS A 42 2.66 5.51 16.40
N TYR A 43 1.56 6.18 16.76
CA TYR A 43 1.58 7.62 17.02
C TYR A 43 2.40 7.96 18.26
N GLU A 44 2.32 7.14 19.31
CA GLU A 44 3.18 7.28 20.48
C GLU A 44 4.66 7.19 20.10
N ALA A 45 5.05 6.12 19.41
CA ALA A 45 6.44 5.90 19.01
C ALA A 45 6.95 6.98 18.04
N TRP A 46 6.15 7.35 17.04
CA TRP A 46 6.53 8.34 16.03
C TRP A 46 6.67 9.74 16.64
N LEU A 47 5.72 10.16 17.48
CA LEU A 47 5.78 11.47 18.13
C LEU A 47 6.92 11.54 19.15
N ALA A 48 7.20 10.45 19.87
CA ALA A 48 8.36 10.37 20.75
C ALA A 48 9.67 10.52 19.97
N ALA A 49 9.83 9.79 18.86
CA ALA A 49 11.00 9.88 18.00
C ALA A 49 11.16 11.29 17.40
N ILE A 50 10.08 11.89 16.89
CA ILE A 50 10.11 13.26 16.36
C ILE A 50 10.54 14.24 17.45
N ARG A 51 9.93 14.21 18.64
CA ARG A 51 10.31 15.13 19.75
C ARG A 51 11.76 14.94 20.21
N GLY A 52 12.30 13.74 20.08
CA GLY A 52 13.69 13.41 20.41
C GLY A 52 14.72 13.76 19.32
N ALA A 53 14.29 14.11 18.10
CA ALA A 53 15.17 14.27 16.94
C ALA A 53 16.21 15.40 17.14
N GLN A 54 17.48 15.17 16.81
CA GLN A 54 18.57 16.14 17.00
C GLN A 54 19.06 16.77 15.69
N HIS A 55 18.91 16.08 14.55
CA HIS A 55 19.53 16.47 13.29
C HIS A 55 18.53 16.56 12.14
N ARG A 56 17.68 15.54 11.96
CA ARG A 56 16.71 15.50 10.86
C ARG A 56 15.49 14.65 11.15
N VAL A 57 14.39 15.04 10.53
CA VAL A 57 13.17 14.23 10.42
C VAL A 57 12.73 14.21 8.96
N LEU A 58 12.62 13.01 8.39
CA LEU A 58 12.11 12.75 7.05
C LEU A 58 10.78 12.01 7.19
N LEU A 59 9.67 12.64 6.81
CA LEU A 59 8.33 12.07 6.95
C LEU A 59 7.63 11.96 5.60
N GLU A 60 7.18 10.76 5.24
CA GLU A 60 6.40 10.49 4.04
C GLU A 60 5.10 9.78 4.45
N ASN A 61 3.96 10.33 4.05
CA ASN A 61 2.67 9.71 4.37
C ASN A 61 1.58 10.02 3.34
N TYR A 62 0.87 8.98 2.91
CA TYR A 62 -0.26 9.10 1.98
C TYR A 62 -1.37 10.04 2.50
N ILE A 63 -1.76 9.93 3.77
CA ILE A 63 -2.79 10.80 4.36
C ILE A 63 -2.22 11.47 5.61
N VAL A 64 -2.16 12.79 5.55
CA VAL A 64 -2.08 13.65 6.74
C VAL A 64 -3.39 14.42 6.80
N ARG A 65 -4.18 14.21 7.85
CA ARG A 65 -5.47 14.88 8.01
C ARG A 65 -5.34 16.10 8.91
N ASP A 66 -6.06 17.17 8.61
CA ASP A 66 -6.18 18.33 9.52
C ASP A 66 -7.19 18.05 10.64
N ASP A 67 -6.83 17.11 11.51
CA ASP A 67 -7.52 16.76 12.76
C ASP A 67 -6.56 16.87 13.95
N GLU A 68 -6.99 16.49 15.16
CA GLU A 68 -6.15 16.56 16.35
C GLU A 68 -4.85 15.77 16.23
N VAL A 69 -4.87 14.63 15.56
CA VAL A 69 -3.67 13.79 15.34
C VAL A 69 -2.74 14.50 14.36
N GLY A 70 -3.22 14.93 13.20
CA GLY A 70 -2.36 15.61 12.24
C GLY A 70 -1.78 16.92 12.78
N ARG A 71 -2.55 17.69 13.56
CA ARG A 71 -2.04 18.89 14.23
C ARG A 71 -0.97 18.55 15.26
N ALA A 72 -1.12 17.49 16.05
CA ALA A 72 -0.07 17.05 16.98
C ALA A 72 1.24 16.70 16.27
N PHE A 73 1.17 15.99 15.13
CA PHE A 73 2.34 15.70 14.30
C PHE A 73 2.97 16.97 13.73
N ARG A 74 2.17 17.87 13.15
CA ARG A 74 2.64 19.17 12.65
C ARG A 74 3.34 19.95 13.75
N ASP A 75 2.75 20.05 14.93
CA ASP A 75 3.25 20.88 16.03
C ASP A 75 4.57 20.33 16.57
N ALA A 76 4.72 19.01 16.69
CA ALA A 76 6.00 18.38 17.04
C ALA A 76 7.09 18.64 15.97
N LEU A 77 6.75 18.57 14.68
CA LEU A 77 7.68 18.91 13.60
C LEU A 77 8.09 20.38 13.64
N VAL A 78 7.14 21.30 13.91
CA VAL A 78 7.39 22.74 14.05
C VAL A 78 8.34 23.02 15.22
N GLU A 79 8.10 22.38 16.37
CA GLU A 79 8.95 22.51 17.56
C GLU A 79 10.40 22.12 17.26
N ARG A 80 10.61 20.98 16.58
CA ARG A 80 11.95 20.54 16.18
C ARG A 80 12.58 21.43 15.13
N ALA A 81 11.83 21.89 14.13
CA ALA A 81 12.32 22.84 13.14
C ALA A 81 12.83 24.13 13.78
N ARG A 82 12.09 24.68 14.76
CA ARG A 82 12.52 25.85 15.55
C ARG A 82 13.78 25.60 16.38
N SER A 83 14.01 24.35 16.77
CA SER A 83 15.21 23.90 17.47
C SER A 83 16.40 23.63 16.54
N GLY A 84 16.28 23.95 15.23
CA GLY A 84 17.35 23.80 14.24
C GLY A 84 17.41 22.43 13.55
N VAL A 85 16.47 21.53 13.83
CA VAL A 85 16.40 20.21 13.18
C VAL A 85 15.90 20.37 11.75
N PHE A 86 16.54 19.68 10.80
CA PHE A 86 16.09 19.67 9.42
C PHE A 86 14.81 18.84 9.26
N ILE A 87 13.71 19.45 8.82
CA ILE A 87 12.44 18.75 8.62
C ILE A 87 12.08 18.74 7.14
N ALA A 88 11.84 17.54 6.60
CA ALA A 88 11.37 17.34 5.23
C ALA A 88 10.14 16.41 5.23
N VAL A 89 9.05 16.86 4.62
CA VAL A 89 7.78 16.14 4.57
C VAL A 89 7.32 15.93 3.12
N VAL A 90 6.93 14.71 2.78
CA VAL A 90 6.24 14.37 1.53
C VAL A 90 4.81 13.91 1.87
N THR A 91 3.83 14.48 1.16
CA THR A 91 2.42 14.08 1.28
C THR A 91 1.84 13.78 -0.09
N ASP A 92 0.86 12.89 -0.14
CA ASP A 92 0.20 12.53 -1.39
C ASP A 92 -0.94 13.50 -1.75
N TRP A 93 -0.98 13.99 -3.00
CA TRP A 93 -2.03 14.89 -3.47
C TRP A 93 -3.45 14.31 -3.40
N VAL A 94 -3.64 13.03 -3.75
CA VAL A 94 -4.97 12.39 -3.69
C VAL A 94 -5.34 12.09 -2.25
N GLY A 95 -4.41 11.50 -1.49
CA GLY A 95 -4.64 11.15 -0.09
C GLY A 95 -4.96 12.38 0.77
N CYS A 96 -4.30 13.51 0.51
CA CYS A 96 -4.53 14.76 1.22
C CYS A 96 -5.51 15.72 0.52
N LEU A 97 -6.27 15.27 -0.49
CA LEU A 97 -7.17 16.15 -1.24
C LEU A 97 -8.21 16.80 -0.32
N GLY A 98 -8.17 18.13 -0.27
CA GLY A 98 -9.05 18.94 0.58
C GLY A 98 -8.58 19.08 2.04
N GLN A 99 -7.59 18.31 2.47
CA GLN A 99 -6.98 18.30 3.80
C GLN A 99 -5.57 18.93 3.76
N SER A 100 -4.98 19.17 4.94
CA SER A 100 -3.55 19.55 5.13
C SER A 100 -3.01 20.50 4.06
N ARG A 101 -3.78 21.56 3.80
CA ARG A 101 -3.51 22.55 2.74
C ARG A 101 -2.33 23.44 3.13
N ARG A 102 -2.01 24.42 2.28
CA ARG A 102 -0.95 25.40 2.56
C ARG A 102 -1.07 26.05 3.94
N SER A 103 -2.28 26.36 4.41
CA SER A 103 -2.52 26.93 5.74
C SER A 103 -2.15 25.99 6.89
N PHE A 104 -2.37 24.69 6.71
CA PHE A 104 -2.01 23.68 7.71
C PHE A 104 -0.49 23.61 7.89
N TRP A 105 0.28 23.65 6.80
CA TRP A 105 1.75 23.58 6.83
C TRP A 105 2.45 24.93 7.03
N ALA A 106 1.71 26.05 7.02
CA ALA A 106 2.29 27.38 7.17
C ALA A 106 3.18 27.55 8.42
N PRO A 107 2.82 27.02 9.61
CA PRO A 107 3.70 27.09 10.79
C PRO A 107 5.03 26.36 10.59
N LEU A 108 5.02 25.21 9.88
CA LEU A 108 6.23 24.44 9.63
C LEU A 108 7.15 25.15 8.64
N HIS A 109 6.58 25.71 7.57
CA HIS A 109 7.35 26.55 6.65
C HIS A 109 7.96 27.77 7.32
N ALA A 110 7.21 28.44 8.22
CA ALA A 110 7.73 29.57 8.98
C ALA A 110 8.87 29.19 9.92
N ALA A 111 8.90 27.94 10.40
CA ALA A 111 9.98 27.38 11.21
C ALA A 111 11.16 26.85 10.38
N GLY A 112 11.13 26.97 9.04
CA GLY A 112 12.19 26.50 8.15
C GLY A 112 12.04 25.05 7.67
N GLY A 113 10.93 24.37 8.00
CA GLY A 113 10.63 23.05 7.50
C GLY A 113 10.15 23.04 6.05
N GLU A 114 10.44 21.97 5.34
CA GLU A 114 10.11 21.81 3.93
C GLU A 114 9.00 20.76 3.75
N VAL A 115 7.98 21.10 2.95
CA VAL A 115 6.85 20.20 2.66
C VAL A 115 6.63 20.15 1.15
N ARG A 116 6.55 18.95 0.60
CA ARG A 116 6.28 18.70 -0.82
C ARG A 116 5.05 17.82 -0.99
N VAL A 117 4.35 18.05 -2.09
CA VAL A 117 3.16 17.28 -2.46
C VAL A 117 3.51 16.40 -3.65
N PHE A 118 3.39 15.10 -3.45
CA PHE A 118 3.60 14.09 -4.48
C PHE A 118 2.51 14.18 -5.54
N ASN A 119 2.96 14.31 -6.79
CA ASN A 119 2.18 14.10 -8.00
C ASN A 119 0.79 14.78 -8.08
N PRO A 120 0.69 16.11 -7.86
CA PRO A 120 -0.51 16.86 -8.22
C PRO A 120 -0.68 16.92 -9.75
N PRO A 121 -1.90 17.17 -10.27
CA PRO A 121 -2.11 17.40 -11.70
C PRO A 121 -1.21 18.53 -12.21
N ARG A 122 -0.41 18.25 -13.25
CA ARG A 122 0.56 19.19 -13.84
C ARG A 122 0.41 19.26 -15.35
N LEU A 123 0.51 20.48 -15.89
CA LEU A 123 0.53 20.70 -17.33
C LEU A 123 1.81 20.09 -17.96
N GLY A 124 1.62 19.33 -19.04
CA GLY A 124 2.62 18.49 -19.69
C GLY A 124 2.60 17.01 -19.25
N GLN A 125 1.73 16.62 -18.31
CA GLN A 125 1.68 15.27 -17.70
C GLN A 125 0.23 14.75 -17.58
N PRO A 126 -0.38 14.31 -18.70
CA PRO A 126 -1.83 14.06 -18.73
C PRO A 126 -2.28 12.91 -17.81
N LEU A 127 -1.43 11.91 -17.64
CA LEU A 127 -1.63 10.75 -16.76
C LEU A 127 -0.72 10.78 -15.51
N GLY A 128 0.02 11.88 -15.30
CA GLY A 128 1.03 11.96 -14.25
C GLY A 128 0.45 11.56 -12.90
N TRP A 129 -0.67 12.18 -12.53
CA TRP A 129 -1.37 12.07 -11.24
C TRP A 129 -1.93 10.68 -10.86
N ILE A 130 -1.90 9.69 -11.78
CA ILE A 130 -2.44 8.34 -11.52
C ILE A 130 -1.59 7.56 -10.54
N SER A 131 -0.26 7.61 -10.69
CA SER A 131 0.65 6.95 -9.76
C SER A 131 0.64 7.69 -8.42
N ARG A 132 0.46 6.97 -7.32
CA ARG A 132 0.42 7.57 -5.98
C ARG A 132 1.62 7.17 -5.16
N ASP A 133 2.00 8.07 -4.26
CA ASP A 133 2.91 7.75 -3.19
C ASP A 133 2.08 7.18 -2.04
N HIS A 134 2.13 5.86 -1.91
CA HIS A 134 1.41 5.13 -0.88
C HIS A 134 2.33 4.67 0.26
N ARG A 135 3.56 5.20 0.35
CA ARG A 135 4.46 4.92 1.46
C ARG A 135 3.97 5.60 2.74
N LYS A 136 4.23 4.96 3.88
CA LYS A 136 4.15 5.60 5.20
C LYS A 136 5.44 5.27 5.93
N LEU A 137 6.29 6.29 6.00
CA LEU A 137 7.71 6.20 6.31
C LEU A 137 8.08 7.39 7.20
N LEU A 138 8.83 7.13 8.25
CA LEU A 138 9.45 8.15 9.10
C LEU A 138 10.90 7.75 9.35
N VAL A 139 11.84 8.65 9.09
CA VAL A 139 13.24 8.51 9.52
C VAL A 139 13.60 9.67 10.45
N VAL A 140 14.23 9.33 11.57
CA VAL A 140 14.74 10.27 12.55
C VAL A 140 16.25 10.09 12.67
N ASP A 141 16.97 11.18 12.46
CA ASP A 141 18.43 11.33 12.58
C ASP A 141 19.30 10.37 11.74
N GLY A 142 18.67 9.56 10.87
CA GLY A 142 19.35 8.50 10.12
C GLY A 142 19.67 7.26 10.95
N VAL A 143 19.11 7.14 12.17
CA VAL A 143 19.37 6.02 13.10
C VAL A 143 18.12 5.23 13.48
N GLN A 144 16.94 5.87 13.39
CA GLN A 144 15.66 5.24 13.69
C GLN A 144 14.72 5.41 12.51
N GLY A 145 14.10 4.31 12.09
CA GLY A 145 13.14 4.27 10.99
C GLY A 145 11.81 3.66 11.41
N PHE A 146 10.74 4.06 10.74
CA PHE A 146 9.42 3.46 10.89
C PHE A 146 8.79 3.25 9.52
N LEU A 147 8.05 2.15 9.41
CA LEU A 147 7.34 1.75 8.21
C LEU A 147 6.00 1.13 8.59
N SER A 148 4.91 1.53 7.95
CA SER A 148 3.57 1.12 8.38
C SER A 148 2.51 1.16 7.26
N GLY A 149 1.35 0.55 7.52
CA GLY A 149 0.09 0.80 6.80
C GLY A 149 -0.69 2.03 7.33
N VAL A 150 -0.31 2.55 8.50
CA VAL A 150 -1.02 3.61 9.24
C VAL A 150 -0.81 4.98 8.61
N CYS A 151 -1.92 5.69 8.37
CA CYS A 151 -1.90 7.10 8.00
C CYS A 151 -2.04 8.01 9.22
N ILE A 152 -1.73 9.30 9.09
CA ILE A 152 -1.86 10.30 10.16
C ILE A 152 -3.28 10.88 10.16
N SER A 153 -4.16 10.33 11.00
CA SER A 153 -5.56 10.72 11.08
C SER A 153 -6.25 10.10 12.31
N ALA A 154 -7.02 10.90 13.06
CA ALA A 154 -7.82 10.45 14.21
C ALA A 154 -8.76 9.28 13.87
N LYS A 155 -9.19 9.16 12.60
CA LYS A 155 -9.97 8.02 12.09
C LYS A 155 -9.39 6.64 12.46
N TRP A 156 -8.06 6.49 12.52
CA TRP A 156 -7.44 5.21 12.86
C TRP A 156 -7.61 4.85 14.35
N LEU A 157 -7.80 5.84 15.23
CA LEU A 157 -8.03 5.64 16.65
C LEU A 157 -9.48 5.24 16.97
N GLY A 158 -10.38 5.27 15.96
CA GLY A 158 -11.81 5.05 16.18
C GLY A 158 -12.50 6.27 16.79
N ASP A 159 -13.70 6.06 17.32
CA ASP A 159 -14.51 7.07 17.99
C ASP A 159 -15.42 6.36 19.01
N GLU A 160 -15.00 6.36 20.28
CA GLU A 160 -15.72 5.73 21.38
C GLU A 160 -17.12 6.30 21.57
N ARG A 161 -17.29 7.63 21.39
CA ARG A 161 -18.60 8.29 21.51
C ARG A 161 -19.61 7.80 20.48
N ARG A 162 -19.11 7.27 19.36
CA ARG A 162 -19.90 6.71 18.27
C ARG A 162 -19.83 5.18 18.22
N ASN A 163 -19.23 4.55 19.22
CA ASN A 163 -18.98 3.11 19.29
C ASN A 163 -18.28 2.58 18.01
N VAL A 164 -17.32 3.34 17.50
CA VAL A 164 -16.48 2.97 16.35
C VAL A 164 -15.15 2.47 16.90
N PRO A 165 -14.84 1.17 16.83
CA PRO A 165 -13.56 0.67 17.31
C PRO A 165 -12.39 1.20 16.44
N PRO A 166 -11.16 1.22 16.97
CA PRO A 166 -9.96 1.56 16.21
C PRO A 166 -9.77 0.68 14.97
N TRP A 167 -9.03 1.21 14.00
CA TRP A 167 -8.61 0.44 12.84
C TRP A 167 -7.49 -0.52 13.22
N ARG A 168 -7.59 -1.78 12.76
CA ARG A 168 -6.54 -2.78 12.95
C ARG A 168 -5.48 -2.64 11.87
N ASP A 169 -4.25 -2.27 12.24
CA ASP A 169 -3.15 -2.04 11.29
C ASP A 169 -1.78 -2.42 11.87
N THR A 170 -0.80 -2.76 11.04
CA THR A 170 0.50 -3.27 11.48
C THR A 170 1.64 -2.50 10.82
N GLY A 171 2.66 -2.17 11.60
CA GLY A 171 3.90 -1.58 11.10
C GLY A 171 5.09 -2.00 11.97
N VAL A 172 6.24 -1.39 11.71
CA VAL A 172 7.49 -1.70 12.39
C VAL A 172 8.27 -0.43 12.75
N ALA A 173 8.98 -0.50 13.87
CA ALA A 173 10.12 0.37 14.18
C ALA A 173 11.41 -0.39 13.87
N LEU A 174 12.39 0.32 13.30
CA LEU A 174 13.62 -0.22 12.73
C LEU A 174 14.83 0.57 13.22
N GLN A 175 15.90 -0.15 13.53
CA GLN A 175 17.23 0.41 13.75
C GLN A 175 18.27 -0.50 13.08
N GLY A 176 19.42 0.07 12.71
CA GLY A 176 20.49 -0.62 11.99
C GLY A 176 20.53 -0.28 10.50
N PRO A 177 21.24 -1.08 9.67
CA PRO A 177 21.51 -0.77 8.26
C PRO A 177 20.26 -0.49 7.41
N ALA A 178 19.11 -1.06 7.75
CA ALA A 178 17.84 -0.84 7.06
C ALA A 178 17.40 0.63 7.03
N VAL A 179 17.81 1.47 7.99
CA VAL A 179 17.42 2.88 8.05
C VAL A 179 17.98 3.67 6.85
N ALA A 180 19.15 3.29 6.33
CA ALA A 180 19.73 3.92 5.14
C ALA A 180 18.86 3.68 3.89
N GLU A 181 18.26 2.48 3.75
CA GLU A 181 17.33 2.19 2.65
C GLU A 181 16.04 2.99 2.76
N LEU A 182 15.58 3.26 3.98
CA LEU A 182 14.42 4.13 4.22
C LEU A 182 14.74 5.59 3.84
N GLU A 183 15.93 6.09 4.17
CA GLU A 183 16.37 7.43 3.72
C GLU A 183 16.50 7.50 2.20
N ALA A 184 17.03 6.45 1.56
CA ALA A 184 17.13 6.38 0.11
C ALA A 184 15.74 6.39 -0.55
N ALA A 185 14.79 5.63 -0.01
CA ALA A 185 13.40 5.63 -0.47
C ALA A 185 12.75 7.02 -0.35
N PHE A 186 12.95 7.71 0.78
CA PHE A 186 12.48 9.09 0.96
C PHE A 186 13.14 10.05 -0.03
N ALA A 187 14.47 9.99 -0.17
CA ALA A 187 15.22 10.86 -1.06
C ALA A 187 14.79 10.70 -2.53
N GLN A 188 14.40 9.49 -2.93
CA GLN A 188 13.77 9.24 -4.21
C GLN A 188 12.45 10.00 -4.35
N SER A 189 11.48 9.76 -3.46
CA SER A 189 10.16 10.42 -3.50
C SER A 189 10.32 11.95 -3.46
N TRP A 190 11.28 12.44 -2.69
CA TRP A 190 11.65 13.85 -2.61
C TRP A 190 12.16 14.41 -3.95
N GLY A 191 13.08 13.71 -4.61
CA GLY A 191 13.64 14.12 -5.90
C GLY A 191 12.60 14.13 -7.04
N GLU A 192 11.59 13.28 -6.97
CA GLU A 192 10.50 13.28 -7.97
C GLU A 192 9.54 14.47 -7.81
N THR A 193 9.50 15.06 -6.62
CA THR A 193 8.64 16.22 -6.34
C THR A 193 9.30 17.57 -6.61
N GLY A 194 10.61 17.62 -6.86
CA GLY A 194 11.35 18.86 -7.12
C GLY A 194 12.86 18.67 -7.21
N ALA A 195 13.63 19.61 -6.65
CA ALA A 195 15.09 19.47 -6.57
C ALA A 195 15.48 18.28 -5.67
N ALA A 196 16.56 17.58 -6.00
CA ALA A 196 17.08 16.48 -5.20
C ALA A 196 17.29 16.90 -3.73
N LEU A 197 17.17 15.93 -2.83
CA LEU A 197 17.40 16.17 -1.41
C LEU A 197 18.84 16.63 -1.24
N ARG A 198 19.06 17.71 -0.48
CA ARG A 198 20.41 18.16 -0.18
C ARG A 198 21.19 17.02 0.48
N PRO A 199 22.51 16.92 0.27
CA PRO A 199 23.33 15.98 1.02
C PRO A 199 23.08 16.15 2.51
N LEU A 200 22.65 15.09 3.15
CA LEU A 200 22.47 15.08 4.59
C LEU A 200 23.81 14.67 5.21
N PRO A 201 24.23 15.28 6.34
CA PRO A 201 25.38 14.80 7.07
C PRO A 201 25.25 13.30 7.34
N ALA A 202 26.38 12.60 7.38
CA ALA A 202 26.38 11.23 7.89
C ALA A 202 25.68 11.21 9.26
N ALA A 203 24.97 10.12 9.56
CA ALA A 203 24.40 9.96 10.89
C ALA A 203 25.52 10.17 11.94
N PRO A 204 25.25 10.87 13.06
CA PRO A 204 26.28 11.15 14.07
C PRO A 204 26.90 9.88 14.66
N VAL A 205 26.17 8.77 14.55
CA VAL A 205 26.64 7.44 14.93
C VAL A 205 27.32 6.83 13.70
N PRO A 206 28.63 6.52 13.75
CA PRO A 206 29.28 5.68 12.75
C PRO A 206 28.45 4.41 12.54
N VAL A 207 28.54 3.80 11.35
CA VAL A 207 28.01 2.44 11.15
C VAL A 207 28.44 1.61 12.37
N PRO A 208 27.49 1.11 13.19
CA PRO A 208 27.84 0.48 14.46
C PRO A 208 28.93 -0.58 14.23
N GLU A 209 30.03 -0.51 14.99
CA GLU A 209 31.10 -1.52 14.92
C GLU A 209 30.56 -2.92 15.27
N SER A 210 29.42 -2.97 15.97
CA SER A 210 28.65 -4.16 16.31
C SER A 210 27.21 -4.06 15.81
N PRO A 211 26.58 -5.17 15.37
CA PRO A 211 25.16 -5.22 15.01
C PRO A 211 24.25 -4.57 16.06
N VAL A 212 23.22 -3.83 15.62
CA VAL A 212 22.19 -3.27 16.53
C VAL A 212 21.24 -4.36 17.02
N GLY A 213 21.11 -5.43 16.24
CA GLY A 213 20.40 -6.66 16.57
C GLY A 213 20.74 -7.75 15.55
N GLU A 214 20.12 -8.92 15.67
CA GLU A 214 20.43 -10.08 14.83
C GLU A 214 19.51 -10.23 13.60
N VAL A 215 18.53 -9.34 13.44
CA VAL A 215 17.48 -9.51 12.43
C VAL A 215 18.01 -9.21 11.02
N SER A 216 17.77 -10.15 10.12
CA SER A 216 18.03 -9.98 8.68
C SER A 216 16.75 -9.62 7.95
N LEU A 217 16.77 -8.56 7.15
CA LEU A 217 15.60 -8.09 6.42
C LEU A 217 15.95 -7.39 5.10
N ARG A 218 14.95 -7.26 4.23
CA ARG A 218 15.01 -6.43 3.03
C ARG A 218 14.04 -5.28 3.17
N VAL A 219 14.49 -4.07 2.80
CA VAL A 219 13.60 -2.93 2.58
C VAL A 219 13.24 -2.89 1.10
N ILE A 220 11.96 -2.99 0.79
CA ILE A 220 11.44 -3.10 -0.58
C ILE A 220 10.72 -1.80 -0.93
N ALA A 221 11.47 -0.84 -1.45
CA ALA A 221 10.93 0.42 -1.93
C ALA A 221 10.39 0.27 -3.37
N THR A 222 9.19 -0.32 -3.50
CA THR A 222 8.57 -0.56 -4.81
C THR A 222 8.30 0.76 -5.53
N GLN A 223 8.55 0.75 -6.84
CA GLN A 223 8.23 1.82 -7.78
C GLN A 223 7.34 1.30 -8.91
N PRO A 224 6.59 2.19 -9.59
CA PRO A 224 5.84 1.82 -10.77
C PRO A 224 6.71 0.98 -11.72
N SER A 225 6.15 -0.10 -12.26
CA SER A 225 6.81 -1.07 -13.16
C SER A 225 7.94 -1.95 -12.59
N THR A 226 8.39 -1.78 -11.34
CA THR A 226 9.45 -2.65 -10.75
C THR A 226 8.93 -3.98 -10.21
N ALA A 227 7.69 -4.00 -9.72
CA ALA A 227 6.98 -5.17 -9.22
C ALA A 227 7.75 -6.01 -8.18
N GLY A 228 8.60 -5.39 -7.36
CA GLY A 228 9.47 -6.08 -6.39
C GLY A 228 8.69 -6.94 -5.39
N THR A 229 7.77 -6.31 -4.65
CA THR A 229 6.91 -7.03 -3.68
C THR A 229 6.06 -8.11 -4.35
N TYR A 230 5.54 -7.87 -5.56
CA TYR A 230 4.76 -8.86 -6.32
C TYR A 230 5.56 -10.12 -6.65
N ARG A 231 6.78 -9.95 -7.19
CA ARG A 231 7.66 -11.07 -7.56
C ARG A 231 8.11 -11.82 -6.32
N LEU A 232 8.41 -11.11 -5.23
CA LEU A 232 8.78 -11.71 -3.96
C LEU A 232 7.64 -12.54 -3.38
N ASP A 233 6.43 -11.99 -3.28
CA ASP A 233 5.26 -12.69 -2.74
C ASP A 233 4.93 -13.96 -3.55
N GLN A 234 5.09 -13.92 -4.88
CA GLN A 234 4.95 -15.11 -5.72
C GLN A 234 5.99 -16.18 -5.41
N LEU A 235 7.25 -15.78 -5.24
CA LEU A 235 8.33 -16.69 -4.91
C LEU A 235 8.12 -17.31 -3.52
N ILE A 236 7.71 -16.52 -2.54
CA ILE A 236 7.37 -17.00 -1.19
C ILE A 236 6.20 -17.98 -1.25
N ALA A 237 5.14 -17.68 -2.01
CA ALA A 237 4.03 -18.61 -2.18
C ALA A 237 4.47 -19.95 -2.80
N SER A 238 5.46 -19.94 -3.71
CA SER A 238 6.03 -21.17 -4.28
C SER A 238 7.01 -21.91 -3.35
N MET A 239 7.60 -21.23 -2.38
CA MET A 239 8.58 -21.84 -1.46
C MET A 239 7.97 -22.29 -0.13
N ALA A 240 6.81 -21.75 0.27
CA ALA A 240 6.13 -22.10 1.52
C ALA A 240 5.88 -23.62 1.62
N ARG A 241 6.12 -24.19 2.79
CA ARG A 241 6.08 -25.65 3.02
C ARG A 241 5.04 -26.09 4.03
N LYS A 242 4.67 -25.23 4.98
CA LYS A 242 3.78 -25.55 6.11
C LYS A 242 2.62 -24.57 6.19
N THR A 243 2.91 -23.28 6.20
CA THR A 243 1.91 -22.23 6.43
C THR A 243 2.18 -21.00 5.56
N LEU A 244 1.12 -20.39 5.04
CA LEU A 244 1.18 -19.07 4.40
C LEU A 244 -0.04 -18.25 4.80
N TRP A 245 0.14 -17.33 5.75
CA TRP A 245 -0.94 -16.52 6.30
C TRP A 245 -0.81 -15.08 5.83
N LEU A 246 -1.88 -14.57 5.23
CA LEU A 246 -1.92 -13.27 4.57
C LEU A 246 -2.99 -12.41 5.24
N THR A 247 -2.67 -11.15 5.49
CA THR A 247 -3.62 -10.11 5.85
C THR A 247 -3.53 -9.00 4.82
N ASP A 248 -4.67 -8.58 4.25
CA ASP A 248 -4.67 -7.50 3.27
C ASP A 248 -5.95 -6.67 3.32
N ALA A 249 -5.81 -5.35 3.21
CA ALA A 249 -6.92 -4.42 3.26
C ALA A 249 -7.77 -4.39 1.98
N TYR A 250 -7.19 -4.72 0.82
CA TYR A 250 -7.84 -4.57 -0.48
C TYR A 250 -7.42 -5.69 -1.45
N PHE A 251 -7.61 -6.94 -1.02
CA PHE A 251 -7.20 -8.09 -1.81
C PHE A 251 -8.00 -8.13 -3.12
N VAL A 252 -7.27 -7.92 -4.22
CA VAL A 252 -7.74 -8.08 -5.59
C VAL A 252 -6.65 -8.83 -6.34
N GLY A 253 -6.51 -10.10 -5.97
CA GLY A 253 -5.45 -10.96 -6.49
C GLY A 253 -5.47 -11.07 -8.01
N VAL A 254 -4.32 -10.88 -8.64
CA VAL A 254 -4.13 -11.15 -10.06
C VAL A 254 -3.99 -12.65 -10.29
N ALA A 255 -4.41 -13.11 -11.48
CA ALA A 255 -4.46 -14.54 -11.80
C ALA A 255 -3.15 -15.31 -11.46
N PRO A 256 -1.95 -14.83 -11.85
CA PRO A 256 -0.71 -15.53 -11.53
C PRO A 256 -0.46 -15.70 -10.02
N TYR A 257 -0.71 -14.67 -9.22
CA TYR A 257 -0.54 -14.76 -7.76
C TYR A 257 -1.59 -15.70 -7.14
N VAL A 258 -2.84 -15.62 -7.58
CA VAL A 258 -3.89 -16.55 -7.15
C VAL A 258 -3.53 -18.00 -7.48
N GLN A 259 -2.94 -18.26 -8.65
CA GLN A 259 -2.47 -19.61 -8.99
C GLN A 259 -1.33 -20.09 -8.10
N ALA A 260 -0.39 -19.21 -7.72
CA ALA A 260 0.68 -19.56 -6.78
C ALA A 260 0.12 -19.96 -5.40
N LEU A 261 -0.85 -19.21 -4.88
CA LEU A 261 -1.53 -19.57 -3.62
C LEU A 261 -2.29 -20.90 -3.73
N ILE A 262 -2.95 -21.14 -4.86
CA ILE A 262 -3.67 -22.40 -5.13
C ILE A 262 -2.69 -23.58 -5.21
N ALA A 263 -1.53 -23.39 -5.83
CA ALA A 263 -0.49 -24.43 -5.91
C ALA A 263 0.01 -24.79 -4.50
N ALA A 264 0.35 -23.79 -3.68
CA ALA A 264 0.76 -24.02 -2.29
C ALA A 264 -0.30 -24.79 -1.48
N ALA A 265 -1.56 -24.37 -1.57
CA ALA A 265 -2.66 -25.06 -0.86
C ALA A 265 -2.85 -26.51 -1.33
N ARG A 266 -2.67 -26.79 -2.63
CA ARG A 266 -2.72 -28.15 -3.19
C ARG A 266 -1.56 -29.04 -2.75
N ASP A 267 -0.41 -28.43 -2.47
CA ASP A 267 0.75 -29.11 -1.91
C ASP A 267 0.63 -29.31 -0.37
N GLY A 268 -0.51 -28.96 0.22
CA GLY A 268 -0.83 -29.19 1.63
C GLY A 268 -0.40 -28.06 2.57
N VAL A 269 0.04 -26.92 2.04
CA VAL A 269 0.33 -25.72 2.84
C VAL A 269 -0.97 -25.15 3.42
N ASP A 270 -0.99 -24.81 4.70
CA ASP A 270 -2.11 -24.09 5.32
C ASP A 270 -2.09 -22.62 4.89
N VAL A 271 -2.82 -22.33 3.81
CA VAL A 271 -2.96 -20.99 3.26
C VAL A 271 -4.20 -20.31 3.81
N ARG A 272 -4.02 -19.15 4.46
CA ARG A 272 -5.10 -18.37 5.06
C ARG A 272 -5.05 -16.92 4.59
N LEU A 273 -6.21 -16.33 4.31
CA LEU A 273 -6.37 -14.94 3.90
C LEU A 273 -7.35 -14.23 4.84
N LEU A 274 -6.87 -13.23 5.57
CA LEU A 274 -7.66 -12.33 6.39
C LEU A 274 -7.85 -10.99 5.66
N VAL A 275 -9.10 -10.59 5.51
CA VAL A 275 -9.52 -9.40 4.75
C VAL A 275 -10.59 -8.62 5.51
N PRO A 276 -10.90 -7.36 5.15
CA PRO A 276 -11.89 -6.59 5.88
C PRO A 276 -13.31 -7.10 5.64
N GLY A 277 -14.11 -7.25 6.70
CA GLY A 277 -15.56 -7.46 6.56
C GLY A 277 -16.32 -6.17 6.25
N SER A 278 -15.78 -5.02 6.63
CA SER A 278 -16.20 -3.67 6.27
C SER A 278 -15.05 -2.94 5.61
N SER A 279 -15.34 -2.09 4.62
CA SER A 279 -14.35 -1.28 3.93
C SER A 279 -14.79 0.18 3.93
N ASP A 280 -13.82 1.08 4.04
CA ASP A 280 -14.03 2.52 3.84
C ASP A 280 -14.20 2.89 2.36
N ILE A 281 -13.97 1.94 1.44
CA ILE A 281 -14.27 2.04 0.01
C ILE A 281 -15.41 1.07 -0.35
N PRO A 282 -16.68 1.51 -0.36
CA PRO A 282 -17.84 0.64 -0.55
C PRO A 282 -17.83 -0.19 -1.84
N ALA A 283 -17.20 0.32 -2.90
CA ALA A 283 -17.10 -0.37 -4.19
C ALA A 283 -16.21 -1.64 -4.15
N VAL A 284 -15.22 -1.68 -3.24
CA VAL A 284 -14.30 -2.83 -3.12
C VAL A 284 -14.95 -3.98 -2.33
N ALA A 285 -15.81 -3.65 -1.36
CA ALA A 285 -16.48 -4.65 -0.52
C ALA A 285 -17.33 -5.67 -1.31
N GLY A 286 -17.99 -5.24 -2.39
CA GLY A 286 -18.76 -6.14 -3.26
C GLY A 286 -17.90 -6.96 -4.22
N MET A 287 -16.72 -6.45 -4.59
CA MET A 287 -15.81 -7.07 -5.55
C MET A 287 -14.92 -8.13 -4.91
N SER A 288 -14.55 -7.97 -3.64
CA SER A 288 -13.65 -8.92 -2.97
C SER A 288 -14.25 -10.34 -2.86
N ARG A 289 -15.55 -10.44 -2.53
CA ARG A 289 -16.22 -11.75 -2.38
C ARG A 289 -16.34 -12.57 -3.67
N SER A 290 -16.41 -11.93 -4.84
CA SER A 290 -16.43 -12.67 -6.12
C SER A 290 -15.07 -13.32 -6.40
N GLY A 291 -13.99 -12.78 -5.84
CA GLY A 291 -12.64 -13.32 -5.92
C GLY A 291 -12.35 -14.50 -4.99
N TYR A 292 -13.19 -14.77 -3.98
CA TYR A 292 -12.90 -15.83 -2.99
C TYR A 292 -13.18 -17.24 -3.49
N ARG A 293 -14.14 -17.42 -4.42
CA ARG A 293 -14.59 -18.77 -4.82
C ARG A 293 -13.44 -19.66 -5.32
N PRO A 294 -12.52 -19.21 -6.20
CA PRO A 294 -11.37 -20.02 -6.61
C PRO A 294 -10.44 -20.38 -5.45
N LEU A 295 -10.27 -19.48 -4.48
CA LEU A 295 -9.44 -19.72 -3.30
C LEU A 295 -10.05 -20.82 -2.42
N LEU A 296 -11.32 -20.66 -2.05
CA LEU A 296 -12.03 -21.61 -1.19
C LEU A 296 -12.10 -23.01 -1.82
N LYS A 297 -12.26 -23.10 -3.15
CA LYS A 297 -12.24 -24.38 -3.87
C LYS A 297 -10.89 -25.09 -3.83
N ALA A 298 -9.80 -24.35 -3.66
CA ALA A 298 -8.46 -24.89 -3.56
C ALA A 298 -8.07 -25.24 -2.12
N GLY A 299 -8.96 -25.07 -1.14
CA GLY A 299 -8.67 -25.32 0.27
C GLY A 299 -8.07 -24.12 1.01
N ILE A 300 -7.91 -22.97 0.34
CA ILE A 300 -7.47 -21.73 0.99
C ILE A 300 -8.58 -21.22 1.89
N ARG A 301 -8.27 -20.95 3.16
CA ARG A 301 -9.23 -20.43 4.14
C ARG A 301 -9.29 -18.92 4.04
N VAL A 302 -10.49 -18.36 4.03
CA VAL A 302 -10.70 -16.90 3.93
C VAL A 302 -11.49 -16.42 5.15
N PHE A 303 -11.03 -15.36 5.80
CA PHE A 303 -11.63 -14.77 6.99
C PHE A 303 -11.93 -13.30 6.72
N GLU A 304 -13.12 -12.84 7.13
CA GLU A 304 -13.48 -11.42 7.09
C GLU A 304 -13.51 -10.84 8.51
N TRP A 305 -12.72 -9.80 8.75
CA TRP A 305 -12.64 -9.05 10.01
C TRP A 305 -13.99 -8.46 10.43
N ASN A 306 -14.32 -8.54 11.71
CA ASN A 306 -15.59 -8.08 12.28
C ASN A 306 -15.53 -6.67 12.87
N GLY A 307 -14.33 -6.09 13.08
CA GLY A 307 -14.18 -4.72 13.58
C GLY A 307 -14.48 -3.63 12.53
N SER A 308 -14.15 -2.37 12.84
CA SER A 308 -14.49 -1.22 11.99
C SER A 308 -13.78 -1.25 10.62
N MET A 309 -12.47 -1.49 10.64
CA MET A 309 -11.62 -1.64 9.46
C MET A 309 -10.40 -2.48 9.80
N LEU A 310 -10.01 -3.32 8.85
CA LEU A 310 -8.70 -3.99 8.83
C LEU A 310 -7.87 -3.33 7.73
N HIS A 311 -6.76 -2.69 8.10
CA HIS A 311 -5.92 -1.96 7.16
C HIS A 311 -4.47 -2.46 7.12
N ALA A 312 -4.15 -3.54 7.85
CA ALA A 312 -2.85 -4.20 7.77
C ALA A 312 -2.58 -4.81 6.38
N LYS A 313 -1.30 -4.82 5.97
CA LYS A 313 -0.79 -5.61 4.84
C LYS A 313 0.40 -6.43 5.32
N THR A 314 0.12 -7.69 5.66
CA THR A 314 1.12 -8.56 6.26
C THR A 314 1.09 -9.95 5.64
N ALA A 315 2.23 -10.63 5.67
CA ALA A 315 2.34 -12.03 5.30
C ALA A 315 3.29 -12.75 6.25
N VAL A 316 3.00 -14.00 6.59
CA VAL A 316 3.90 -14.89 7.34
C VAL A 316 3.96 -16.23 6.62
N ALA A 317 5.16 -16.72 6.40
CA ALA A 317 5.41 -18.04 5.82
C ALA A 317 6.29 -18.88 6.75
N ASP A 318 5.84 -20.11 7.00
CA ASP A 318 6.55 -21.16 7.75
C ASP A 318 7.14 -20.78 9.12
N GLY A 319 6.64 -19.70 9.74
CA GLY A 319 7.17 -19.16 10.99
C GLY A 319 8.62 -18.65 10.88
N GLN A 320 9.12 -18.38 9.67
CA GLN A 320 10.52 -17.99 9.41
C GLN A 320 10.65 -16.73 8.56
N TRP A 321 9.63 -16.45 7.74
CA TRP A 321 9.60 -15.26 6.90
C TRP A 321 8.34 -14.46 7.21
N ALA A 322 8.50 -13.14 7.24
CA ALA A 322 7.41 -12.20 7.48
C ALA A 322 7.52 -10.99 6.56
N ARG A 323 6.39 -10.44 6.13
CA ARG A 323 6.31 -9.15 5.47
C ARG A 323 5.35 -8.23 6.19
N VAL A 324 5.74 -6.97 6.32
CA VAL A 324 4.92 -5.88 6.85
C VAL A 324 5.16 -4.66 5.97
N GLY A 325 4.10 -3.95 5.57
CA GLY A 325 4.27 -2.69 4.87
C GLY A 325 3.02 -2.05 4.33
N SER A 326 3.20 -1.24 3.29
CA SER A 326 2.14 -0.45 2.67
C SER A 326 1.49 -1.12 1.45
N SER A 327 2.16 -2.13 0.86
CA SER A 327 1.72 -2.79 -0.37
C SER A 327 0.48 -3.65 -0.15
N ASN A 328 -0.62 -3.30 -0.82
CA ASN A 328 -1.77 -4.18 -0.92
C ASN A 328 -1.57 -5.26 -1.98
N LEU A 329 -2.29 -6.38 -1.84
CA LEU A 329 -2.30 -7.50 -2.78
C LEU A 329 -3.22 -7.18 -3.99
N ASN A 330 -2.89 -6.13 -4.73
CA ASN A 330 -3.59 -5.71 -5.95
C ASN A 330 -2.67 -5.03 -6.97
N ILE A 331 -3.15 -4.90 -8.21
CA ILE A 331 -2.40 -4.36 -9.35
C ILE A 331 -1.91 -2.92 -9.13
N ALA A 332 -2.67 -2.10 -8.39
CA ALA A 332 -2.34 -0.69 -8.19
C ALA A 332 -1.11 -0.56 -7.29
N SER A 333 -1.09 -1.26 -6.14
CA SER A 333 0.07 -1.32 -5.26
C SER A 333 1.28 -1.99 -5.92
N TRP A 334 1.08 -3.09 -6.65
CA TRP A 334 2.20 -3.83 -7.24
C TRP A 334 2.86 -3.15 -8.44
N LEU A 335 2.10 -2.45 -9.28
CA LEU A 335 2.60 -1.93 -10.57
C LEU A 335 2.47 -0.43 -10.73
N GLY A 336 1.60 0.23 -9.96
CA GLY A 336 1.19 1.61 -10.21
C GLY A 336 1.66 2.63 -9.16
N ASN A 337 1.87 2.22 -7.91
CA ASN A 337 2.18 3.11 -6.80
C ASN A 337 3.61 2.95 -6.31
N HIS A 338 4.11 3.98 -5.62
CA HIS A 338 5.22 3.81 -4.70
C HIS A 338 4.70 3.16 -3.42
N GLU A 339 5.34 2.06 -3.04
CA GLU A 339 5.05 1.35 -1.81
C GLU A 339 6.37 1.09 -1.08
N ILE A 340 6.27 0.72 0.19
CA ILE A 340 7.42 0.33 0.99
C ILE A 340 7.03 -0.82 1.91
N ASP A 341 7.81 -1.88 1.88
CA ASP A 341 7.64 -3.06 2.72
C ASP A 341 8.97 -3.46 3.36
N VAL A 342 8.91 -4.14 4.51
CA VAL A 342 10.01 -4.95 5.00
C VAL A 342 9.68 -6.43 4.81
N ALA A 343 10.63 -7.19 4.27
CA ALA A 343 10.62 -8.64 4.26
C ALA A 343 11.69 -9.16 5.23
N VAL A 344 11.25 -9.71 6.35
CA VAL A 344 12.08 -10.13 7.49
C VAL A 344 12.29 -11.64 7.44
N GLU A 345 13.55 -12.06 7.56
CA GLU A 345 13.98 -13.46 7.70
C GLU A 345 14.47 -13.67 9.14
N ASP A 346 13.53 -13.91 10.05
CA ASP A 346 13.77 -14.09 11.48
C ASP A 346 12.58 -14.85 12.09
N ASP A 347 12.85 -15.96 12.77
CA ASP A 347 11.81 -16.83 13.34
C ASP A 347 11.10 -16.19 14.54
N GLY A 348 11.82 -15.43 15.36
CA GLY A 348 11.27 -14.66 16.46
C GLY A 348 10.24 -13.62 15.99
N PHE A 349 10.60 -12.81 14.99
CA PHE A 349 9.71 -11.80 14.40
C PHE A 349 8.54 -12.45 13.64
N ALA A 350 8.80 -13.49 12.85
CA ALA A 350 7.75 -14.22 12.15
C ALA A 350 6.76 -14.88 13.12
N GLY A 351 7.24 -15.42 14.24
CA GLY A 351 6.42 -15.96 15.33
C GLY A 351 5.54 -14.89 16.00
N GLN A 352 6.08 -13.69 16.26
CA GLN A 352 5.28 -12.57 16.78
C GLN A 352 4.14 -12.18 15.82
N LEU A 353 4.45 -12.10 14.52
CA LEU A 353 3.45 -11.74 13.51
C LEU A 353 2.41 -12.86 13.31
N ALA A 354 2.81 -14.13 13.42
CA ALA A 354 1.91 -15.28 13.43
C ALA A 354 0.94 -15.24 14.62
N ALA A 355 1.46 -14.98 15.83
CA ALA A 355 0.64 -14.84 17.03
C ALA A 355 -0.35 -13.67 16.91
N GLN A 356 0.07 -12.55 16.33
CA GLN A 356 -0.82 -11.43 16.05
C GLN A 356 -1.90 -11.80 15.02
N TYR A 357 -1.56 -12.56 13.98
CA TYR A 357 -2.54 -13.05 12.99
C TYR A 357 -3.61 -13.93 13.66
N GLU A 358 -3.22 -14.86 14.52
CA GLU A 358 -4.15 -15.70 15.27
C GLU A 358 -5.04 -14.89 16.21
N LYS A 359 -4.48 -13.88 16.89
CA LYS A 359 -5.26 -12.92 17.68
C LYS A 359 -6.28 -12.19 16.81
N ASP A 360 -5.91 -11.80 15.59
CA ASP A 360 -6.82 -11.14 14.66
C ASP A 360 -7.96 -12.08 14.19
N LEU A 361 -7.70 -13.38 14.06
CA LEU A 361 -8.75 -14.37 13.77
C LEU A 361 -9.81 -14.48 14.87
N GLY A 362 -9.44 -14.19 16.12
CA GLY A 362 -10.40 -14.14 17.25
C GLY A 362 -11.51 -13.10 17.07
N ASN A 363 -11.34 -12.14 16.16
CA ASN A 363 -12.37 -11.16 15.78
C ASN A 363 -12.66 -11.19 14.27
N ALA A 364 -12.59 -12.37 13.66
CA ALA A 364 -12.93 -12.57 12.26
C ALA A 364 -13.97 -13.69 12.09
N THR A 365 -14.69 -13.65 10.95
CA THR A 365 -15.64 -14.71 10.58
C THR A 365 -15.10 -15.46 9.35
N GLU A 366 -14.99 -16.77 9.44
CA GLU A 366 -14.59 -17.60 8.29
C GLU A 366 -15.64 -17.57 7.18
N ILE A 367 -15.19 -17.56 5.93
CA ILE A 367 -16.00 -17.64 4.74
C ILE A 367 -15.93 -19.07 4.20
N VAL A 368 -17.10 -19.66 3.94
CA VAL A 368 -17.22 -21.05 3.48
C VAL A 368 -18.02 -21.13 2.18
N LEU A 369 -17.77 -22.19 1.41
CA LEU A 369 -18.62 -22.59 0.31
C LEU A 369 -19.77 -23.42 0.86
N ALA A 370 -21.01 -22.95 0.66
CA ALA A 370 -22.19 -23.70 1.05
C ALA A 370 -22.97 -24.19 -0.17
N SER A 371 -23.39 -25.45 -0.12
CA SER A 371 -24.29 -26.03 -1.11
C SER A 371 -25.70 -25.47 -0.95
N ARG A 372 -26.20 -24.76 -1.96
CA ARG A 372 -27.59 -24.32 -2.04
C ARG A 372 -28.37 -25.32 -2.88
N ARG A 373 -29.32 -26.01 -2.26
CA ARG A 373 -30.27 -26.87 -2.97
C ARG A 373 -31.27 -25.97 -3.73
N ARG A 374 -31.29 -26.03 -5.06
CA ARG A 374 -32.28 -25.28 -5.85
C ARG A 374 -33.67 -25.81 -5.55
N ARG A 375 -34.61 -24.88 -5.37
CA ARG A 375 -36.01 -25.14 -4.99
C ARG A 375 -36.79 -25.93 -6.07
N ASN A 376 -36.23 -26.07 -7.28
CA ASN A 376 -36.84 -26.76 -8.43
C ASN A 376 -36.08 -28.02 -8.91
N GLY A 377 -35.30 -28.69 -8.04
CA GLY A 377 -34.72 -30.01 -8.35
C GLY A 377 -33.57 -30.06 -9.38
N GLN A 378 -33.27 -28.99 -10.12
CA GLN A 378 -32.16 -28.95 -11.07
C GLN A 378 -30.87 -28.36 -10.45
N GLY A 379 -30.09 -29.24 -9.82
CA GLY A 379 -28.68 -28.99 -9.44
C GLY A 379 -28.44 -28.26 -8.11
N SER A 380 -27.27 -28.50 -7.51
CA SER A 380 -26.74 -27.74 -6.38
C SER A 380 -25.87 -26.59 -6.89
N SER A 381 -26.15 -25.35 -6.51
CA SER A 381 -25.25 -24.22 -6.75
C SER A 381 -24.47 -23.92 -5.47
N GLU A 382 -23.15 -23.81 -5.55
CA GLU A 382 -22.33 -23.38 -4.41
C GLU A 382 -22.40 -21.86 -4.24
N GLN A 383 -22.70 -21.39 -3.03
CA GLN A 383 -22.72 -19.97 -2.72
C GLN A 383 -21.68 -19.67 -1.64
N VAL A 384 -20.89 -18.61 -1.84
CA VAL A 384 -19.97 -18.06 -0.84
C VAL A 384 -20.79 -17.41 0.28
N ARG A 385 -20.62 -17.85 1.52
CA ARG A 385 -21.30 -17.27 2.70
C ARG A 385 -20.40 -17.31 3.94
N SER A 386 -20.74 -16.52 4.95
CA SER A 386 -20.12 -16.64 6.28
C SER A 386 -20.44 -18.00 6.91
N SER A 387 -19.50 -18.56 7.67
CA SER A 387 -19.74 -19.75 8.51
C SER A 387 -20.80 -19.49 9.57
N GLU A 388 -20.79 -18.29 10.15
CA GLU A 388 -21.65 -17.88 11.27
C GLU A 388 -22.36 -16.53 11.02
N ALA A 389 -23.36 -16.25 11.86
CA ALA A 389 -24.05 -14.97 11.87
C ALA A 389 -23.09 -13.87 12.33
N ARG A 390 -23.03 -12.77 11.58
CA ARG A 390 -22.11 -11.68 11.88
C ARG A 390 -22.68 -10.65 12.84
N PRO A 391 -21.80 -10.00 13.64
CA PRO A 391 -22.21 -8.81 14.36
C PRO A 391 -22.64 -7.69 13.37
N PRO A 392 -23.57 -6.83 13.78
CA PRO A 392 -24.04 -5.71 12.96
C PRO A 392 -22.88 -4.78 12.60
N ARG A 393 -22.75 -4.44 11.31
CA ARG A 393 -21.66 -3.61 10.81
C ARG A 393 -21.89 -2.14 11.14
N VAL A 394 -20.84 -1.47 11.62
CA VAL A 394 -20.83 -0.02 11.78
C VAL A 394 -20.76 0.63 10.39
N ARG A 395 -21.80 1.39 10.01
CA ARG A 395 -21.83 2.11 8.72
C ARG A 395 -20.99 3.38 8.82
N HIS A 396 -19.91 3.48 8.03
CA HIS A 396 -19.15 4.72 7.91
C HIS A 396 -19.84 5.70 6.94
N ALA A 397 -20.00 6.96 7.36
CA ALA A 397 -20.20 8.06 6.43
C ALA A 397 -18.88 8.31 5.67
N GLY A 398 -18.81 7.88 4.41
CA GLY A 398 -17.59 8.01 3.60
C GLY A 398 -17.14 9.48 3.47
N GLY A 399 -15.92 9.77 3.90
CA GLY A 399 -15.25 11.04 3.63
C GLY A 399 -14.94 11.23 2.15
N SER A 400 -14.74 12.48 1.72
CA SER A 400 -14.53 12.88 0.32
C SER A 400 -13.47 12.04 -0.44
N SER A 401 -12.39 11.63 0.23
CA SER A 401 -11.28 10.86 -0.35
C SER A 401 -11.65 9.43 -0.76
N GLY A 402 -12.56 8.75 -0.04
CA GLY A 402 -13.00 7.39 -0.37
C GLY A 402 -13.87 7.32 -1.64
N ARG A 403 -14.53 8.44 -2.01
CA ARG A 403 -15.35 8.51 -3.23
C ARG A 403 -14.52 8.70 -4.50
N ALA A 404 -13.39 9.41 -4.41
CA ALA A 404 -12.49 9.62 -5.54
C ALA A 404 -11.74 8.33 -5.93
N ALA A 405 -11.24 7.57 -4.95
CA ALA A 405 -10.59 6.28 -5.17
C ALA A 405 -11.55 5.23 -5.79
N ALA A 406 -12.81 5.23 -5.36
CA ALA A 406 -13.86 4.38 -5.93
C ALA A 406 -14.21 4.72 -7.40
N GLY A 407 -13.90 5.92 -7.88
CA GLY A 407 -14.13 6.36 -9.26
C GLY A 407 -13.09 5.80 -10.22
N ALA A 408 -11.80 5.90 -9.87
CA ALA A 408 -10.69 5.46 -10.71
C ALA A 408 -10.64 3.93 -10.89
N LEU A 409 -10.95 3.15 -9.84
CA LEU A 409 -11.01 1.69 -9.88
C LEU A 409 -12.17 1.13 -10.73
N ARG A 410 -13.28 1.88 -10.86
CA ARG A 410 -14.43 1.47 -11.69
C ARG A 410 -14.09 1.52 -13.19
N ILE A 411 -13.38 2.56 -13.64
CA ILE A 411 -13.09 2.76 -15.06
C ILE A 411 -12.11 1.70 -15.61
N ALA A 412 -11.10 1.31 -14.83
CA ALA A 412 -10.07 0.36 -15.26
C ALA A 412 -10.61 -1.07 -15.49
N ASN A 413 -11.58 -1.51 -14.68
CA ASN A 413 -12.07 -2.90 -14.72
C ASN A 413 -13.30 -3.10 -15.60
N SER A 414 -14.11 -2.06 -15.86
CA SER A 414 -15.22 -2.14 -16.84
C SER A 414 -14.72 -2.44 -18.25
N VAL A 415 -13.54 -1.92 -18.61
CA VAL A 415 -12.95 -2.12 -19.94
C VAL A 415 -12.31 -3.51 -20.06
N GLY A 416 -11.66 -4.02 -19.01
CA GLY A 416 -10.98 -5.33 -19.04
C GLY A 416 -11.91 -6.55 -19.05
N ALA A 417 -13.06 -6.48 -18.37
CA ALA A 417 -14.01 -7.59 -18.29
C ALA A 417 -14.86 -7.76 -19.57
N ALA A 418 -15.11 -6.68 -20.31
CA ALA A 418 -15.89 -6.70 -21.54
C ALA A 418 -15.09 -7.19 -22.77
N LEU A 419 -13.76 -7.05 -22.75
CA LEU A 419 -12.91 -7.33 -23.92
C LEU A 419 -12.50 -8.80 -24.07
N THR A 420 -12.61 -9.64 -23.03
CA THR A 420 -11.90 -10.93 -23.05
C THR A 420 -12.72 -12.15 -23.45
N ASN A 421 -14.06 -12.09 -23.53
CA ASN A 421 -15.01 -13.12 -24.02
C ASN A 421 -14.60 -14.61 -23.91
N ARG A 422 -13.80 -14.95 -22.90
CA ARG A 422 -13.24 -16.27 -22.62
C ARG A 422 -13.33 -16.48 -21.12
N ARG A 423 -14.55 -16.69 -20.67
CA ARG A 423 -14.86 -17.52 -19.50
C ARG A 423 -16.32 -17.90 -19.64
N VAL A 424 -16.59 -19.19 -19.67
CA VAL A 424 -17.93 -19.73 -19.46
C VAL A 424 -18.42 -19.13 -18.15
N LEU A 425 -19.35 -18.19 -18.25
CA LEU A 425 -20.03 -17.58 -17.12
C LEU A 425 -20.82 -18.70 -16.44
N GLY A 426 -20.24 -19.32 -15.42
CA GLY A 426 -21.02 -20.19 -14.54
C GLY A 426 -22.07 -19.33 -13.85
N ASP A 427 -23.34 -19.68 -14.02
CA ASP A 427 -24.56 -18.96 -13.63
C ASP A 427 -24.63 -18.57 -12.14
N THR A 428 -23.81 -17.61 -11.74
CA THR A 428 -23.88 -17.00 -10.41
C THR A 428 -23.92 -15.50 -10.56
N SER A 429 -25.16 -15.01 -10.47
CA SER A 429 -25.64 -13.64 -10.53
C SER A 429 -25.68 -13.04 -11.95
N SER A 430 -26.85 -13.13 -12.58
CA SER A 430 -27.25 -12.21 -13.65
C SER A 430 -27.37 -10.77 -13.12
N SER A 431 -27.40 -10.56 -11.80
CA SER A 431 -27.60 -9.24 -11.17
C SER A 431 -26.49 -8.23 -11.51
N PRO A 432 -25.18 -8.52 -11.47
CA PRO A 432 -24.14 -7.58 -11.91
C PRO A 432 -24.21 -7.28 -13.41
N LEU A 433 -24.58 -8.25 -14.24
CA LEU A 433 -24.78 -8.05 -15.68
C LEU A 433 -26.01 -7.18 -15.96
N MET A 434 -27.11 -7.39 -15.24
CA MET A 434 -28.33 -6.58 -15.35
C MET A 434 -28.15 -5.18 -14.77
N ILE A 435 -27.40 -5.02 -13.68
CA ILE A 435 -26.99 -3.72 -13.14
C ILE A 435 -26.07 -3.03 -14.15
N GLY A 436 -25.12 -3.76 -14.73
CA GLY A 436 -24.26 -3.27 -15.80
C GLY A 436 -25.05 -2.80 -17.02
N ALA A 437 -26.02 -3.60 -17.48
CA ALA A 437 -26.92 -3.26 -18.58
C ALA A 437 -27.79 -2.04 -18.25
N GLY A 438 -28.33 -1.94 -17.04
CA GLY A 438 -29.10 -0.78 -16.59
C GLY A 438 -28.26 0.50 -16.52
N VAL A 439 -27.02 0.40 -16.04
CA VAL A 439 -26.06 1.52 -16.04
C VAL A 439 -25.72 1.94 -17.47
N LEU A 440 -25.46 0.98 -18.36
CA LEU A 440 -25.18 1.26 -19.77
C LEU A 440 -26.39 1.91 -20.47
N LEU A 441 -27.61 1.44 -20.19
CA LEU A 441 -28.83 2.03 -20.73
C LEU A 441 -29.05 3.46 -20.19
N ALA A 442 -28.84 3.69 -18.90
CA ALA A 442 -28.92 5.03 -18.32
C ALA A 442 -27.86 5.97 -18.91
N LEU A 443 -26.62 5.49 -19.10
CA LEU A 443 -25.57 6.25 -19.78
C LEU A 443 -25.94 6.54 -21.23
N ALA A 444 -26.54 5.59 -21.95
CA ALA A 444 -27.02 5.79 -23.32
C ALA A 444 -28.16 6.82 -23.37
N VAL A 445 -29.11 6.78 -22.44
CA VAL A 445 -30.18 7.79 -22.32
C VAL A 445 -29.61 9.18 -22.06
N VAL A 446 -28.65 9.29 -21.13
CA VAL A 446 -27.96 10.57 -20.86
C VAL A 446 -27.19 11.03 -22.10
N ALA A 447 -26.52 10.12 -22.81
CA ALA A 447 -25.81 10.42 -24.05
C ALA A 447 -26.74 10.98 -25.13
N PHE A 448 -27.94 10.43 -25.25
CA PHE A 448 -28.88 10.78 -26.32
C PHE A 448 -29.69 12.05 -26.01
N LEU A 449 -30.17 12.18 -24.77
CA LEU A 449 -31.00 13.32 -24.35
C LEU A 449 -30.17 14.54 -23.99
N TRP A 450 -28.96 14.33 -23.46
CA TRP A 450 -28.04 15.38 -23.05
C TRP A 450 -26.63 15.07 -23.56
N PRO A 451 -26.41 15.07 -24.90
CA PRO A 451 -25.10 14.79 -25.48
C PRO A 451 -24.02 15.73 -24.94
N ALA A 452 -24.40 16.95 -24.53
CA ALA A 452 -23.53 17.87 -23.83
C ALA A 452 -22.93 17.28 -22.52
N TRP A 453 -23.70 16.56 -21.72
CA TRP A 453 -23.21 15.99 -20.45
C TRP A 453 -22.16 14.90 -20.61
N ILE A 454 -22.03 14.32 -21.81
CA ILE A 454 -20.95 13.38 -22.15
C ILE A 454 -19.87 14.07 -23.00
N GLY A 455 -20.30 14.85 -23.99
CA GLY A 455 -19.45 15.57 -24.93
C GLY A 455 -18.58 16.63 -24.27
N TRP A 456 -19.08 17.39 -23.29
CA TRP A 456 -18.28 18.39 -22.58
C TRP A 456 -17.18 17.74 -21.72
N PRO A 457 -17.45 16.74 -20.86
CA PRO A 457 -16.38 16.03 -20.16
C PRO A 457 -15.36 15.39 -21.10
N PHE A 458 -15.82 14.75 -22.18
CA PHE A 458 -14.92 14.15 -23.16
C PHE A 458 -14.08 15.22 -23.88
N GLY A 459 -14.67 16.35 -24.24
CA GLY A 459 -13.99 17.52 -24.83
C GLY A 459 -12.97 18.14 -23.88
N VAL A 460 -13.29 18.26 -22.59
CA VAL A 460 -12.36 18.73 -21.55
C VAL A 460 -11.19 17.76 -21.39
N ILE A 461 -11.46 16.45 -21.35
CA ILE A 461 -10.40 15.42 -21.31
C ILE A 461 -9.54 15.50 -22.57
N ALA A 462 -10.13 15.54 -23.76
CA ALA A 462 -9.40 15.63 -25.02
C ALA A 462 -8.55 16.91 -25.09
N ALA A 463 -9.10 18.07 -24.71
CA ALA A 463 -8.38 19.34 -24.65
C ALA A 463 -7.23 19.29 -23.63
N TRP A 464 -7.45 18.68 -22.46
CA TRP A 464 -6.40 18.43 -21.47
C TRP A 464 -5.28 17.59 -22.06
N PHE A 465 -5.57 16.46 -22.70
CA PHE A 465 -4.55 15.61 -23.33
C PHE A 465 -3.83 16.33 -24.46
N ALA A 466 -4.54 17.01 -25.37
CA ALA A 466 -3.95 17.75 -26.48
C ALA A 466 -3.00 18.85 -25.98
N LEU A 467 -3.44 19.64 -24.99
CA LEU A 467 -2.62 20.69 -24.38
C LEU A 467 -1.38 20.10 -23.70
N ASN A 468 -1.55 19.04 -22.91
CA ASN A 468 -0.45 18.41 -22.18
C ASN A 468 0.57 17.75 -23.13
N LEU A 469 0.12 17.03 -24.15
CA LEU A 469 1.00 16.43 -25.16
C LEU A 469 1.72 17.50 -25.98
N GLY A 470 1.02 18.59 -26.33
CA GLY A 470 1.62 19.76 -26.98
C GLY A 470 2.73 20.39 -26.16
N ILE A 471 2.47 20.69 -24.88
CA ILE A 471 3.46 21.24 -23.94
C ILE A 471 4.65 20.28 -23.77
N ARG A 472 4.39 18.97 -23.63
CA ARG A 472 5.45 17.97 -23.50
C ARG A 472 6.34 17.92 -24.75
N SER A 473 5.73 17.88 -25.94
CA SER A 473 6.43 17.91 -27.23
C SER A 473 7.28 19.18 -27.37
N TRP A 474 6.72 20.33 -27.02
CA TRP A 474 7.43 21.61 -27.02
C TRP A 474 8.63 21.61 -26.07
N ARG A 475 8.47 21.14 -24.82
CA ARG A 475 9.57 21.04 -23.86
C ARG A 475 10.70 20.12 -24.34
N VAL A 476 10.35 18.96 -24.91
CA VAL A 476 11.33 18.01 -25.47
C VAL A 476 12.09 18.64 -26.65
N ARG A 477 11.39 19.29 -27.58
CA ARG A 477 12.05 20.01 -28.70
C ARG A 477 12.95 21.12 -28.18
N LYS A 478 12.47 21.95 -27.24
CA LYS A 478 13.26 23.04 -26.66
C LYS A 478 14.53 22.55 -25.98
N ARG A 479 14.46 21.41 -25.28
CA ARG A 479 15.63 20.77 -24.67
C ARG A 479 16.63 20.31 -25.73
N ARG A 480 16.15 19.60 -26.77
CA ARG A 480 17.00 19.15 -27.89
C ARG A 480 17.67 20.32 -28.63
N TRP A 481 16.95 21.42 -28.83
CA TRP A 481 17.50 22.64 -29.44
C TRP A 481 18.59 23.31 -28.57
N ARG A 482 18.48 23.24 -27.24
CA ARG A 482 19.52 23.73 -26.33
C ARG A 482 20.75 22.83 -26.37
N GLU A 483 20.56 21.52 -26.28
CA GLU A 483 21.65 20.53 -26.36
C GLU A 483 22.41 20.63 -27.70
N LEU A 484 21.73 20.92 -28.82
CA LEU A 484 22.38 21.16 -30.12
C LEU A 484 23.10 22.51 -30.23
N ARG A 485 22.68 23.54 -29.48
CA ARG A 485 23.40 24.83 -29.42
C ARG A 485 24.64 24.70 -28.55
N ASP A 486 24.50 24.10 -27.38
CA ASP A 486 25.59 23.94 -26.42
C ASP A 486 26.69 23.01 -26.99
N ALA A 487 26.31 22.00 -27.79
CA ALA A 487 27.28 21.13 -28.49
C ALA A 487 27.95 21.78 -29.71
N GLY A 488 27.47 22.93 -30.18
CA GLY A 488 28.06 23.67 -31.31
C GLY A 488 28.93 24.85 -30.89
N ASP A 489 29.00 25.17 -29.59
CA ASP A 489 29.86 26.21 -29.01
C ASP A 489 31.17 25.63 -28.40
N ASP A 490 31.36 24.29 -28.43
CA ASP A 490 32.55 23.56 -27.94
C ASP A 490 33.52 23.14 -29.08
N ASP A 491 33.23 23.48 -30.34
CA ASP A 491 34.13 23.39 -31.52
C ASP A 491 34.64 24.79 -31.91
#